data_AF-A0A7K1ISR1-F1
#
_entry.id   AF-A0A7K1ISR1-F1
#
_cell.length_a   1.000
_cell.length_b   1.000
_cell.length_c   1.000
_cell.angle_alpha   90.00
_cell.angle_beta   90.00
_cell.angle_gamma   90.00
#
_symmetry.space_group_name_H-M   'P 1'
#
loop_
_entity.id
_entity.type
_entity.pdbx_description
1 polymer ?
#
loop_
_entity_poly.entity_id
_entity_poly.type
_entity_poly.pdbx_seq_one_letter_code
_entity_poly.pdbx_strand_id
1 'polypeptide(L)'
;MVLFAGIYLSLSASDPGNFSEPLSRIGSLYFTVVTFGTVGFGDIHPASDVGRMIASAQIILDLVFIGLIVRVILGASKRTLESGAQKG
;
A
#
# COMPACT_ATOMS: atom_id res chain seq x y z
N MET A 1 1.85 -5.49 3.06
CA MET A 1 2.65 -5.57 1.81
C MET A 1 2.80 -7.00 1.32
N VAL A 2 3.55 -7.88 1.97
CA VAL A 2 3.71 -9.29 1.51
C VAL A 2 2.37 -10.03 1.38
N LEU A 3 1.41 -9.76 2.29
CA LEU A 3 0.05 -10.30 2.19
C LEU A 3 -0.63 -9.92 0.87
N PHE A 4 -0.67 -8.64 0.52
CA PHE A 4 -1.25 -8.16 -0.75
C PHE A 4 -0.52 -8.73 -1.96
N ALA A 5 0.82 -8.76 -1.94
CA ALA A 5 1.61 -9.38 -3.00
C ALA A 5 1.27 -10.88 -3.19
N GLY A 6 1.01 -11.61 -2.11
CA GLY A 6 0.56 -12.99 -2.13
C GLY A 6 -0.87 -13.15 -2.67
N ILE A 7 -1.79 -12.25 -2.29
CA ILE A 7 -3.17 -12.23 -2.80
C ILE A 7 -3.17 -11.97 -4.31
N TYR A 8 -2.45 -10.95 -4.78
CA TYR A 8 -2.38 -10.64 -6.22
C TYR A 8 -1.73 -11.76 -7.02
N LEU A 9 -0.66 -12.38 -6.49
CA LEU A 9 -0.04 -13.53 -7.13
C LEU A 9 -1.01 -14.71 -7.22
N SER A 10 -1.76 -15.00 -6.16
CA SER A 10 -2.76 -16.07 -6.14
C SER A 10 -3.90 -15.80 -7.12
N LEU A 11 -4.34 -14.53 -7.21
CA LEU A 11 -5.39 -14.11 -8.13
C LEU A 11 -4.92 -14.23 -9.60
N SER A 12 -3.71 -13.77 -9.92
CA SER A 12 -3.14 -13.91 -11.25
C SER A 12 -2.87 -15.38 -11.63
N ALA A 13 -2.50 -16.22 -10.66
CA ALA A 13 -2.33 -17.66 -10.89
C ALA A 13 -3.66 -18.39 -11.17
N SER A 14 -4.78 -17.91 -10.62
CA SER A 14 -6.10 -18.49 -10.86
C SER A 14 -6.66 -18.17 -12.25
N ASP A 15 -6.45 -16.95 -12.72
CA ASP A 15 -6.75 -16.52 -14.08
C ASP A 15 -5.78 -15.38 -14.45
N PRO A 16 -4.90 -15.59 -15.45
CA PRO A 16 -3.97 -14.57 -15.91
C PRO A 16 -4.66 -13.28 -16.39
N GLY A 17 -5.93 -13.34 -16.81
CA GLY A 17 -6.74 -12.20 -17.23
C GLY A 17 -7.18 -11.26 -16.11
N ASN A 18 -6.89 -11.58 -14.84
CA ASN A 18 -7.17 -10.68 -13.71
C ASN A 18 -6.30 -9.42 -13.69
N PHE A 19 -5.17 -9.43 -14.41
CA PHE A 19 -4.22 -8.32 -14.53
C PHE A 19 -3.88 -8.04 -15.99
N SER A 20 -3.27 -6.88 -16.24
CA SER A 20 -2.74 -6.50 -17.56
C SER A 20 -1.72 -7.50 -18.11
N GLU A 21 -1.00 -8.19 -17.22
CA GLU A 21 -0.09 -9.28 -17.55
C GLU A 21 -0.06 -10.33 -16.42
N PRO A 22 0.34 -11.59 -16.71
CA PRO A 22 0.53 -12.61 -15.68
C PRO A 22 1.60 -12.20 -14.68
N LEU A 23 1.28 -12.24 -13.39
CA LEU A 23 2.19 -11.77 -12.35
C LEU A 23 3.20 -12.84 -11.94
N SER A 24 4.47 -12.47 -11.95
CA SER A 24 5.51 -13.19 -11.20
C SER A 24 5.49 -12.79 -9.72
N ARG A 25 6.21 -13.52 -8.86
CA ARG A 25 6.39 -13.16 -7.44
C ARG A 25 6.96 -11.74 -7.27
N ILE A 26 7.85 -11.35 -8.17
CA ILE A 26 8.45 -10.01 -8.16
C ILE A 26 7.47 -8.99 -8.72
N GLY A 27 6.73 -9.33 -9.79
CA GLY A 27 5.70 -8.46 -10.37
C GLY A 27 4.58 -8.13 -9.38
N SER A 28 4.10 -9.12 -8.61
CA SER A 28 3.07 -8.87 -7.59
C SER A 28 3.57 -8.01 -6.43
N LEU A 29 4.82 -8.20 -6.01
CA LEU A 29 5.45 -7.36 -4.99
C LEU A 29 5.67 -5.94 -5.50
N TYR A 30 6.17 -5.79 -6.73
CA TYR A 30 6.37 -4.51 -7.40
C TYR A 30 5.06 -3.73 -7.47
N PHE A 31 3.99 -4.34 -8.00
CA PHE A 31 2.66 -3.72 -8.05
C PHE A 31 2.21 -3.27 -6.66
N THR A 32 2.35 -4.14 -5.65
CA THR A 32 1.99 -3.81 -4.27
C THR A 32 2.74 -2.58 -3.74
N VAL A 33 4.06 -2.51 -3.96
CA VAL A 33 4.91 -1.40 -3.51
C VAL A 33 4.60 -0.11 -4.25
N VAL A 34 4.39 -0.17 -5.56
CA VAL A 34 4.03 0.98 -6.40
C VAL A 34 2.66 1.53 -6.01
N THR A 35 1.68 0.67 -5.71
CA THR A 35 0.38 1.08 -5.17
C THR A 35 0.51 1.68 -3.78
N PHE A 36 1.27 1.06 -2.87
CA PHE A 36 1.51 1.57 -1.52
C PHE A 36 2.17 2.94 -1.53
N GLY A 37 3.17 3.12 -2.39
CA GLY A 37 3.83 4.41 -2.60
C GLY A 37 2.97 5.41 -3.35
N THR A 38 1.74 5.06 -3.76
CA THR A 38 0.84 5.87 -4.59
C THR A 38 1.46 6.33 -5.92
N VAL A 39 2.47 5.61 -6.41
CA VAL A 39 3.22 5.95 -7.63
C VAL A 39 2.40 5.61 -8.87
N GLY A 40 1.85 4.39 -8.94
CA GLY A 40 0.92 3.97 -9.99
C GLY A 40 1.44 4.09 -11.43
N PHE A 41 2.58 3.47 -11.75
CA PHE A 41 3.15 3.51 -13.11
C PHE A 41 2.20 3.02 -14.22
N GLY A 42 1.27 2.12 -13.89
CA GLY A 42 0.21 1.65 -14.79
C GLY A 42 0.61 0.54 -15.76
N ASP A 43 1.89 0.16 -15.77
CA ASP A 43 2.42 -1.02 -16.45
C ASP A 43 1.75 -2.32 -15.98
N ILE A 44 1.60 -2.46 -14.65
CA ILE A 44 0.78 -3.51 -14.04
C ILE A 44 -0.48 -2.88 -13.45
N HIS A 45 -1.65 -3.35 -13.88
CA HIS A 45 -2.94 -2.90 -13.33
C HIS A 45 -3.98 -4.03 -13.32
N PRO A 46 -4.93 -4.01 -12.36
CA PRO A 46 -6.00 -5.00 -12.30
C PRO A 46 -6.97 -4.81 -13.47
N ALA A 47 -7.19 -5.90 -14.22
CA ALA A 47 -8.08 -5.94 -15.36
C ALA A 47 -9.48 -6.48 -15.01
N SER A 48 -9.61 -7.20 -13.88
CA SER A 48 -10.89 -7.71 -13.38
C SER A 48 -11.46 -6.87 -12.23
N ASP A 49 -12.78 -6.96 -12.03
CA ASP A 49 -13.47 -6.27 -10.94
C ASP A 49 -12.98 -6.74 -9.56
N VAL A 50 -12.71 -8.03 -9.40
CA VAL A 50 -12.16 -8.58 -8.15
C VAL A 50 -10.76 -8.00 -7.88
N GLY A 51 -9.89 -7.93 -8.90
CA GLY A 51 -8.57 -7.32 -8.78
C GLY A 51 -8.67 -5.84 -8.39
N ARG A 52 -9.60 -5.10 -8.99
CA ARG A 52 -9.87 -3.69 -8.67
C ARG A 52 -10.36 -3.52 -7.22
N MET A 53 -11.28 -4.37 -6.77
CA MET A 53 -11.78 -4.35 -5.39
C MET A 53 -10.66 -4.57 -4.37
N ILE A 54 -9.78 -5.54 -4.61
CA ILE A 54 -8.64 -5.83 -3.71
C ILE A 54 -7.65 -4.65 -3.71
N ALA A 55 -7.35 -4.08 -4.88
CA ALA A 55 -6.48 -2.90 -5.00
C ALA A 55 -7.06 -1.68 -4.27
N SER A 56 -8.37 -1.42 -4.40
CA SER A 56 -9.05 -0.36 -3.65
C SER A 56 -8.99 -0.60 -2.14
N ALA A 57 -9.17 -1.83 -1.68
CA ALA A 57 -9.04 -2.17 -0.27
C ALA A 57 -7.60 -1.93 0.25
N GLN A 58 -6.57 -2.25 -0.55
CA GLN A 58 -5.19 -1.91 -0.23
C GLN A 58 -5.02 -0.40 -0.06
N ILE A 59 -5.47 0.41 -1.03
CA ILE A 59 -5.32 1.87 -0.99
C ILE A 59 -5.96 2.46 0.26
N ILE A 60 -7.15 2.00 0.65
CA ILE A 60 -7.83 2.47 1.88
C ILE A 60 -6.98 2.17 3.12
N LEU A 61 -6.44 0.96 3.23
CA LEU A 61 -5.58 0.59 4.36
C LEU A 61 -4.28 1.41 4.39
N ASP A 62 -3.70 1.67 3.22
CA ASP A 62 -2.47 2.45 3.09
C ASP A 62 -2.68 3.90 3.56
N LEU A 63 -3.82 4.52 3.19
CA LEU A 63 -4.20 5.85 3.68
C LEU A 63 -4.40 5.88 5.20
N VAL A 64 -5.07 4.88 5.77
CA VAL A 64 -5.21 4.76 7.23
C VAL A 64 -3.84 4.64 7.90
N PHE A 65 -2.95 3.81 7.35
CA PHE A 65 -1.61 3.62 7.87
C PHE A 65 -0.78 4.91 7.84
N ILE A 66 -0.82 5.66 6.73
CA ILE A 66 -0.16 6.98 6.62
C ILE A 66 -0.73 7.96 7.66
N GLY A 67 -2.05 8.01 7.83
CA GLY A 67 -2.70 8.86 8.83
C GLY A 67 -2.23 8.55 10.27
N LEU A 68 -2.06 7.27 10.60
CA LEU A 68 -1.54 6.84 11.89
C LEU A 68 -0.08 7.24 12.09
N ILE A 69 0.77 7.07 11.07
CA ILE A 69 2.18 7.51 11.11
C ILE A 69 2.27 9.01 11.36
N VAL A 70 1.51 9.82 10.60
CA VAL A 70 1.47 11.28 10.76
C VAL A 70 1.06 11.64 12.19
N ARG A 71 0.02 11.01 12.73
CA ARG A 71 -0.42 11.24 14.12
C ARG A 71 0.68 10.93 15.14
N VAL A 72 1.41 9.83 14.97
CA VAL A 72 2.52 9.44 15.87
C VAL A 72 3.64 10.48 15.80
N ILE A 73 4.05 10.89 14.60
CA ILE A 73 5.10 11.90 14.41
C ILE A 73 4.71 13.22 15.05
N LEU A 74 3.50 13.72 14.75
CA LEU A 74 3.00 14.98 15.33
C LEU A 74 2.89 14.90 16.86
N GLY A 75 2.45 13.77 17.40
CA GLY A 75 2.39 13.52 18.84
C GLY A 75 3.77 13.54 19.50
N ALA A 76 4.78 12.94 18.85
CA ALA A 76 6.16 12.96 19.33
C ALA A 76 6.76 14.38 19.30
N SER A 77 6.55 15.13 18.22
CA SER A 77 7.05 16.51 18.08
C SER A 77 6.49 17.45 19.15
N LYS A 78 5.20 17.33 19.48
CA LYS A 78 4.58 18.15 20.54
C LYS A 78 5.22 17.91 21.91
N ARG A 79 5.51 16.65 22.27
CA ARG A 79 6.16 16.29 23.54
C ARG A 79 7.56 16.89 23.67
N THR A 80 8.31 16.95 22.57
CA THR A 80 9.66 17.55 22.55
C THR A 80 9.61 19.07 22.79
N LEU A 81 8.62 19.77 22.23
CA LEU A 81 8.45 21.21 22.43
C LEU A 81 8.04 21.54 23.87
N GLU A 82 7.10 20.79 24.44
CA GLU A 82 6.66 20.96 25.83
C GLU A 82 7.80 20.68 26.84
N SER A 83 8.64 19.68 26.56
CA SER A 83 9.79 19.34 27.42
C SER A 83 10.93 20.37 27.37
N GLY A 84 11.02 21.16 26.31
CA GLY A 84 11.99 22.25 26.16
C GLY A 84 11.55 23.54 26.85
N ALA A 85 10.25 23.86 26.80
CA ALA A 85 9.68 25.05 27.44
C ALA A 85 9.70 25.00 28.98
N GLN A 86 9.75 23.80 29.57
CA GLN A 86 9.79 23.62 31.03
C GLN A 86 11.20 23.75 31.64
N LYS A 87 12.24 23.91 30.81
CA LYS A 87 13.66 23.96 31.21
C LYS A 87 14.31 25.34 31.02
N GLY A 88 13.60 26.33 30.49
CA GLY A 88 14.05 27.73 30.35
C GLY A 88 13.39 28.63 31.37
#